data_AF-A0A8J6JC04-F1
#
_entry.id   AF-A0A8J6JC04-F1
#
_cell.length_a   1.000
_cell.length_b   1.000
_cell.length_c   1.000
_cell.angle_alpha   90.00
_cell.angle_beta   90.00
_cell.angle_gamma   90.00
#
_symmetry.space_group_name_H-M   'P 1'
#
loop_
_entity.id
_entity.type
_entity.pdbx_description
1 polymer ?
#
loop_
_entity_poly.entity_id
_entity_poly.type
_entity_poly.pdbx_seq_one_letter_code
_entity_poly.pdbx_strand_id
1 'polypeptide(L)'
;MSAGELQFRTAAFGGFQKQDVLDFIDSRSREQQEKLEALKRELEEGAKARAELEEELAAAKDRAECLAAEGETLSAQQKQAQEQAEALRAELEQTRARAEAAERGLADAQARLAKAEPAAAAYESVKDRTAGMELEAHCRAEQVEAEAAERVKKMREQVEHWLGRVQNEYDRLRTSMDATLSHAGGELEQVRGMLDGLSAELERQDEALEGLAETCRTELGPRPPRPLPLDAQ
;
A
#
# COMPACT_ATOMS: atom_id res chain seq x y z
N MET A 1 -59.19 63.12 -111.86
CA MET A 1 -59.43 64.58 -111.98
C MET A 1 -58.10 65.25 -112.27
N SER A 2 -58.02 65.97 -113.41
CA SER A 2 -56.85 66.68 -113.99
C SER A 2 -55.62 65.80 -114.28
N ALA A 3 -55.54 65.01 -115.35
CA ALA A 3 -55.47 65.37 -116.79
C ALA A 3 -54.42 66.45 -117.12
N GLY A 4 -53.14 66.16 -116.86
CA GLY A 4 -52.00 66.80 -117.51
C GLY A 4 -51.37 65.84 -118.52
N GLU A 5 -51.80 65.90 -119.77
CA GLU A 5 -51.24 65.13 -120.88
C GLU A 5 -49.80 65.59 -121.20
N LEU A 6 -48.81 64.76 -120.86
CA LEU A 6 -47.41 64.97 -121.23
C LEU A 6 -47.20 64.63 -122.72
N GLN A 7 -47.17 65.65 -123.58
CA GLN A 7 -46.97 65.53 -125.04
C GLN A 7 -45.47 65.29 -125.38
N PHE A 8 -45.06 64.02 -125.52
CA PHE A 8 -43.71 63.64 -126.02
C PHE A 8 -43.72 63.57 -127.57
N ARG A 9 -42.97 64.44 -128.25
CA ARG A 9 -42.94 64.54 -129.73
C ARG A 9 -41.75 63.81 -130.35
N THR A 10 -41.97 63.12 -131.47
CA THR A 10 -40.94 62.53 -132.34
C THR A 10 -40.17 63.64 -133.06
N ALA A 11 -38.84 63.64 -132.95
CA ALA A 11 -37.99 64.79 -133.25
C ALA A 11 -37.95 65.24 -134.73
N ALA A 12 -37.89 66.57 -134.92
CA ALA A 12 -37.32 67.23 -136.09
C ALA A 12 -36.65 68.59 -135.78
N PHE A 13 -36.91 69.23 -134.63
CA PHE A 13 -36.20 70.45 -134.22
C PHE A 13 -36.31 70.68 -132.70
N GLY A 14 -35.23 70.48 -131.96
CA GLY A 14 -35.01 71.08 -130.63
C GLY A 14 -35.82 70.59 -129.42
N GLY A 15 -36.39 69.39 -129.42
CA GLY A 15 -37.09 68.80 -128.26
C GLY A 15 -36.67 67.36 -127.95
N PHE A 16 -36.84 66.91 -126.70
CA PHE A 16 -36.46 65.57 -126.21
C PHE A 16 -37.16 64.43 -127.00
N GLN A 17 -36.39 63.46 -127.50
CA GLN A 17 -36.93 62.27 -128.17
C GLN A 17 -37.58 61.31 -127.16
N LYS A 18 -38.79 60.86 -127.45
CA LYS A 18 -39.56 59.94 -126.59
C LYS A 18 -38.79 58.65 -126.26
N GLN A 19 -38.05 58.08 -127.22
CA GLN A 19 -37.30 56.84 -127.01
C GLN A 19 -36.14 57.04 -126.03
N ASP A 20 -35.36 58.11 -126.19
CA ASP A 20 -34.28 58.46 -125.25
C ASP A 20 -34.78 58.71 -123.83
N VAL A 21 -35.96 59.32 -123.68
CA VAL A 21 -36.60 59.53 -122.37
C VAL A 21 -37.02 58.20 -121.74
N LEU A 22 -37.58 57.27 -122.53
CA LEU A 22 -37.96 55.94 -122.04
C LEU A 22 -36.72 55.11 -121.67
N ASP A 23 -35.68 55.11 -122.49
CA ASP A 23 -34.42 54.40 -122.24
C ASP A 23 -33.68 55.00 -121.03
N PHE A 24 -33.76 56.32 -120.82
CA PHE A 24 -33.26 56.98 -119.61
C PHE A 24 -34.05 56.59 -118.36
N ILE A 25 -35.38 56.54 -118.44
CA ILE A 25 -36.23 56.09 -117.32
C ILE A 25 -35.96 54.62 -116.99
N ASP A 26 -35.85 53.76 -118.00
CA ASP A 26 -35.56 52.33 -117.82
C ASP A 26 -34.15 52.10 -117.27
N SER A 27 -33.14 52.80 -117.77
CA SER A 27 -31.78 52.73 -117.23
C SER A 27 -31.71 53.27 -115.80
N ARG A 28 -32.38 54.39 -115.49
CA ARG A 28 -32.50 54.89 -114.11
C ARG A 28 -33.28 53.98 -113.19
N SER A 29 -34.34 53.34 -113.67
CA SER A 29 -35.14 52.37 -112.92
C SER A 29 -34.32 51.13 -112.60
N ARG A 30 -33.57 50.59 -113.57
CA ARG A 30 -32.63 49.48 -113.36
C ARG A 30 -31.54 49.83 -112.35
N GLU A 31 -30.87 50.99 -112.51
CA GLU A 31 -29.85 51.43 -111.54
C GLU A 31 -30.43 51.63 -110.13
N GLN A 32 -31.65 52.15 -110.01
CA GLN A 32 -32.32 52.29 -108.71
C GLN A 32 -32.65 50.93 -108.11
N GLN A 33 -33.09 49.98 -108.93
CA GLN A 33 -33.42 48.63 -108.49
C GLN A 33 -32.17 47.85 -108.06
N GLU A 34 -31.07 47.95 -108.81
CA GLU A 34 -29.77 47.39 -108.43
C GLU A 34 -29.25 48.00 -107.12
N LYS A 35 -29.37 49.33 -106.93
CA LYS A 35 -29.00 50.00 -105.67
C LYS A 35 -29.88 49.55 -104.51
N LEU A 36 -31.19 49.38 -104.73
CA LEU A 36 -32.10 48.87 -103.70
C LEU A 36 -31.78 47.42 -103.33
N GLU A 37 -31.46 46.57 -104.31
CA GLU A 37 -31.06 45.19 -104.06
C GLU A 37 -29.71 45.10 -103.34
N ALA A 38 -28.74 45.93 -103.70
CA ALA A 38 -27.46 46.04 -102.99
C ALA A 38 -27.66 46.49 -101.54
N LEU A 39 -28.44 47.55 -101.32
CA LEU A 39 -28.77 48.03 -99.96
C LEU A 39 -29.54 46.99 -99.15
N LYS A 40 -30.46 46.23 -99.77
CA LYS A 40 -31.15 45.13 -99.10
C LYS A 40 -30.19 44.02 -98.69
N ARG A 41 -29.25 43.63 -99.56
CA ARG A 41 -28.21 42.64 -99.23
C ARG A 41 -27.33 43.11 -98.09
N GLU A 42 -26.85 44.35 -98.12
CA GLU A 42 -26.06 44.93 -97.02
C GLU A 42 -26.86 44.96 -95.71
N LEU A 43 -28.16 45.24 -95.77
CA LEU A 43 -29.04 45.24 -94.59
C LEU A 43 -29.24 43.82 -94.05
N GLU A 44 -29.42 42.82 -94.92
CA GLU A 44 -29.51 41.40 -94.53
C GLU A 44 -28.19 40.86 -93.96
N GLU A 45 -27.05 41.19 -94.56
CA GLU A 45 -25.72 40.82 -94.05
C GLU A 45 -25.42 41.49 -92.72
N GLY A 46 -25.75 42.79 -92.58
CA GLY A 46 -25.64 43.51 -91.32
C GLY A 46 -26.57 42.98 -90.24
N ALA A 47 -27.78 42.53 -90.59
CA ALA A 47 -28.71 41.89 -89.67
C ALA A 47 -28.17 40.52 -89.18
N LYS A 48 -27.58 39.72 -90.07
CA LYS A 48 -26.93 38.45 -89.70
C LYS A 48 -25.74 38.66 -88.77
N ALA A 49 -24.84 39.58 -89.12
CA ALA A 49 -23.67 39.89 -88.27
C ALA A 49 -24.09 40.43 -86.89
N ARG A 50 -25.16 41.23 -86.81
CA ARG A 50 -25.73 41.66 -85.53
C ARG A 50 -26.28 40.50 -84.71
N ALA A 51 -27.01 39.58 -85.33
CA ALA A 51 -27.55 38.41 -84.65
C ALA A 51 -26.42 37.50 -84.11
N GLU A 52 -25.35 37.28 -84.89
CA GLU A 52 -24.17 36.51 -84.46
C GLU A 52 -23.47 37.18 -83.26
N LEU A 53 -23.24 38.50 -83.33
CA LEU A 53 -22.64 39.25 -82.21
C LEU A 53 -23.52 39.27 -80.96
N GLU A 54 -24.84 39.32 -81.11
CA GLU A 54 -25.79 39.23 -79.99
C GLU A 54 -25.74 37.86 -79.32
N GLU A 55 -25.61 36.78 -80.09
CA GLU A 55 -25.45 35.41 -79.58
C GLU A 55 -24.11 35.24 -78.85
N GLU A 56 -23.01 35.73 -79.44
CA GLU A 56 -21.69 35.71 -78.79
C GLU A 56 -21.68 36.52 -77.48
N LEU A 57 -22.32 37.69 -77.48
CA LEU A 57 -22.44 38.53 -76.29
C LEU A 57 -23.28 37.84 -75.20
N ALA A 58 -24.36 37.15 -75.57
CA ALA A 58 -25.16 36.36 -74.63
C ALA A 58 -24.33 35.23 -74.03
N ALA A 59 -23.65 34.44 -74.86
CA ALA A 59 -22.79 33.35 -74.41
C ALA A 59 -21.62 33.83 -73.52
N ALA A 60 -21.03 35.00 -73.84
CA ALA A 60 -19.99 35.60 -73.03
C ALA A 60 -20.50 36.08 -71.66
N LYS A 61 -21.72 36.64 -71.60
CA LYS A 61 -22.36 37.03 -70.34
C LYS A 61 -22.66 35.81 -69.47
N ASP A 62 -23.25 34.76 -70.03
CA ASP A 62 -23.53 33.52 -69.30
C ASP A 62 -22.24 32.93 -68.71
N ARG A 63 -21.15 32.89 -69.50
CA ARG A 63 -19.83 32.43 -69.01
C ARG A 63 -19.29 33.32 -67.90
N ALA A 64 -19.42 34.64 -68.01
CA ALA A 64 -18.97 35.57 -66.98
C ALA A 64 -19.75 35.40 -65.68
N GLU A 65 -21.06 35.16 -65.76
CA GLU A 65 -21.91 34.87 -64.60
C GLU A 65 -21.54 33.53 -63.93
N CYS A 66 -21.31 32.47 -64.72
CA CYS A 66 -20.83 31.19 -64.19
C CYS A 66 -19.48 31.32 -63.47
N LEU A 67 -18.51 32.00 -64.10
CA LEU A 67 -17.19 32.22 -63.51
C LEU A 67 -17.25 33.08 -62.25
N ALA A 68 -18.14 34.07 -62.20
CA ALA A 68 -18.36 34.87 -61.00
C ALA A 68 -18.91 34.01 -59.86
N ALA A 69 -19.90 33.16 -60.12
CA ALA A 69 -20.46 32.25 -59.13
C ALA A 69 -19.44 31.21 -58.63
N GLU A 70 -18.60 30.68 -59.53
CA GLU A 70 -17.48 29.80 -59.17
C GLU A 70 -16.44 30.53 -58.30
N GLY A 71 -16.10 31.78 -58.64
CA GLY A 71 -15.17 32.61 -57.86
C GLY A 71 -15.68 32.91 -56.45
N GLU A 72 -16.98 33.21 -56.30
CA GLU A 72 -17.62 33.38 -55.00
C GLU A 72 -17.58 32.09 -54.17
N THR A 73 -17.86 30.95 -54.81
CA THR A 73 -17.82 29.64 -54.15
C THR A 73 -16.41 29.28 -53.69
N LEU A 74 -15.40 29.47 -54.53
CA LEU A 74 -14.00 29.22 -54.17
C LEU A 74 -13.51 30.16 -53.07
N SER A 75 -13.92 31.43 -53.11
CA SER A 75 -13.61 32.40 -52.06
C SER A 75 -14.21 32.01 -50.71
N ALA A 76 -15.46 31.53 -50.71
CA ALA A 76 -16.11 31.00 -49.51
C ALA A 76 -15.38 29.76 -48.97
N GLN A 77 -15.01 28.82 -49.84
CA GLN A 77 -14.24 27.63 -49.45
C GLN A 77 -12.86 27.98 -48.87
N GLN A 78 -12.17 28.96 -49.47
CA GLN A 78 -10.86 29.41 -48.98
C GLN A 78 -10.98 30.02 -47.58
N LYS A 79 -11.99 30.85 -47.35
CA LYS A 79 -12.25 31.43 -46.01
C LYS A 79 -12.55 30.33 -44.98
N GLN A 80 -13.42 29.39 -45.33
CA GLN A 80 -13.76 28.26 -44.45
C GLN A 80 -12.52 27.41 -44.13
N ALA A 81 -11.70 27.09 -45.12
CA ALA A 81 -10.47 26.32 -44.92
C ALA A 81 -9.46 27.07 -44.04
N GLN A 82 -9.37 28.40 -44.18
CA GLN A 82 -8.51 29.23 -43.34
C GLN A 82 -9.00 29.26 -41.89
N GLU A 83 -10.29 29.44 -41.65
CA GLU A 83 -10.89 29.40 -40.30
C GLU A 83 -10.67 28.03 -39.64
N GLN A 84 -10.83 26.93 -40.39
CA GLN A 84 -10.56 25.58 -39.90
C GLN A 84 -9.08 25.38 -39.57
N ALA A 85 -8.16 25.87 -40.41
CA ALA A 85 -6.73 25.78 -40.15
C ALA A 85 -6.32 26.58 -38.91
N GLU A 86 -6.91 27.76 -38.69
CA GLU A 86 -6.69 28.56 -37.50
C GLU A 86 -7.25 27.88 -36.24
N ALA A 87 -8.45 27.30 -36.31
CA ALA A 87 -9.04 26.53 -35.22
C ALA A 87 -8.17 25.31 -34.84
N LEU A 88 -7.73 24.53 -35.83
CA LEU A 88 -6.86 23.37 -35.60
C LEU A 88 -5.50 23.78 -35.02
N ARG A 89 -4.92 24.91 -35.47
CA ARG A 89 -3.69 25.44 -34.88
C ARG A 89 -3.87 25.81 -33.41
N ALA A 90 -4.98 26.48 -33.07
CA ALA A 90 -5.29 26.83 -31.70
C ALA A 90 -5.48 25.59 -30.80
N GLU A 91 -6.16 24.55 -31.30
CA GLU A 91 -6.33 23.29 -30.60
C GLU A 91 -4.99 22.56 -30.40
N LEU A 92 -4.12 22.58 -31.41
CA LEU A 92 -2.79 21.97 -31.34
C LEU A 92 -1.91 22.66 -30.30
N GLU A 93 -1.93 24.00 -30.25
CA GLU A 93 -1.21 24.75 -29.22
C GLU A 93 -1.79 24.50 -27.82
N GLN A 94 -3.12 24.40 -27.68
CA GLN A 94 -3.74 24.06 -26.40
C GLN A 94 -3.36 22.65 -25.93
N THR A 95 -3.36 21.66 -26.82
CA THR A 95 -3.01 20.28 -26.49
C THR A 95 -1.52 20.15 -26.15
N ARG A 96 -0.64 20.85 -26.86
CA ARG A 96 0.78 20.97 -26.48
C ARG A 96 0.97 21.54 -25.08
N ALA A 97 0.33 22.67 -24.78
CA ALA A 97 0.42 23.29 -23.45
C ALA A 97 -0.08 22.35 -22.34
N ARG A 98 -1.15 21.58 -22.60
CA ARG A 98 -1.65 20.56 -21.65
C ARG A 98 -0.67 19.40 -21.47
N ALA A 99 -0.04 18.93 -22.54
CA ALA A 99 0.97 17.88 -22.49
C ALA A 99 2.19 18.32 -21.68
N GLU A 100 2.72 19.52 -21.94
CA GLU A 100 3.84 20.08 -21.17
C GLU A 100 3.50 20.24 -19.67
N ALA A 101 2.28 20.70 -19.35
CA ALA A 101 1.84 20.81 -17.97
C ALA A 101 1.74 19.44 -17.28
N ALA A 102 1.24 18.42 -17.99
CA ALA A 102 1.17 17.06 -17.49
C ALA A 102 2.57 16.44 -17.27
N GLU A 103 3.51 16.67 -18.20
CA GLU A 103 4.90 16.20 -18.07
C GLU A 103 5.60 16.85 -16.88
N ARG A 104 5.42 18.16 -16.67
CA ARG A 104 5.94 18.85 -15.47
C ARG A 104 5.34 18.28 -14.20
N GLY A 105 4.01 18.08 -14.17
CA GLY A 105 3.33 17.48 -13.03
C GLY A 105 3.81 16.06 -12.72
N LEU A 106 4.07 15.24 -13.75
CA LEU A 106 4.63 13.90 -13.61
C LEU A 106 6.05 13.96 -13.02
N ALA A 107 6.91 14.83 -13.54
CA ALA A 107 8.26 15.01 -13.05
C ALA A 107 8.29 15.46 -11.58
N ASP A 108 7.44 16.41 -11.20
CA ASP A 108 7.30 16.86 -9.81
C ASP A 108 6.81 15.74 -8.88
N ALA A 109 5.83 14.94 -9.32
CA ALA A 109 5.33 13.81 -8.57
C ALA A 109 6.41 12.73 -8.37
N GLN A 110 7.17 12.42 -9.43
CA GLN A 110 8.29 11.48 -9.36
C GLN A 110 9.39 11.98 -8.42
N ALA A 111 9.74 13.27 -8.45
CA ALA A 111 10.70 13.86 -7.54
C ALA A 111 10.24 13.78 -6.07
N ARG A 112 8.95 14.01 -5.81
CA ARG A 112 8.36 13.84 -4.46
C ARG A 112 8.39 12.38 -4.00
N LEU A 113 8.11 11.43 -4.90
CA LEU A 113 8.15 10.01 -4.59
C LEU A 113 9.58 9.57 -4.25
N ALA A 114 10.56 9.92 -5.09
CA ALA A 114 11.98 9.62 -4.87
C ALA A 114 12.49 10.21 -3.55
N LYS A 115 11.99 11.38 -3.14
CA LYS A 115 12.32 11.99 -1.84
C LYS A 115 11.70 11.24 -0.66
N ALA A 116 10.52 10.63 -0.84
CA ALA A 116 9.78 9.95 0.22
C ALA A 116 10.18 8.48 0.40
N GLU A 117 10.60 7.81 -0.68
CA GLU A 117 11.06 6.41 -0.68
C GLU A 117 12.06 6.06 0.43
N PRO A 118 13.17 6.80 0.64
CA PRO A 118 14.15 6.43 1.66
C PRO A 118 13.57 6.51 3.08
N ALA A 119 12.65 7.45 3.33
CA ALA A 119 11.98 7.57 4.62
C ALA A 119 11.02 6.39 4.86
N ALA A 120 10.28 5.97 3.82
CA ALA A 120 9.41 4.79 3.89
C ALA A 120 10.23 3.50 4.14
N ALA A 121 11.34 3.32 3.42
CA ALA A 121 12.24 2.18 3.62
C ALA A 121 12.88 2.17 5.02
N ALA A 122 13.29 3.34 5.53
CA ALA A 122 13.81 3.46 6.89
C ALA A 122 12.75 3.14 7.94
N TYR A 123 11.50 3.55 7.73
CA TYR A 123 10.40 3.24 8.63
C TYR A 123 10.14 1.72 8.71
N GLU A 124 10.05 1.04 7.57
CA GLU A 124 9.90 -0.43 7.55
C GLU A 124 11.08 -1.13 8.24
N SER A 125 12.33 -0.69 7.99
CA SER A 125 13.50 -1.25 8.66
C SER A 125 13.46 -1.07 10.19
N VAL A 126 13.03 0.09 10.68
CA VAL A 126 12.90 0.35 12.12
C VAL A 126 11.78 -0.49 12.72
N LYS A 127 10.64 -0.60 12.02
CA LYS A 127 9.51 -1.43 12.43
C LYS A 127 9.90 -2.90 12.55
N ASP A 128 10.54 -3.47 11.53
CA ASP A 128 11.00 -4.86 11.53
C ASP A 128 12.04 -5.11 12.63
N ARG A 129 13.00 -4.20 12.78
CA ARG A 129 14.01 -4.29 13.84
C ARG A 129 13.37 -4.25 15.23
N THR A 130 12.39 -3.37 15.44
CA THR A 130 11.72 -3.21 16.73
C THR A 130 10.92 -4.47 17.06
N ALA A 131 10.14 -4.99 16.09
CA ALA A 131 9.42 -6.25 16.25
C ALA A 131 10.37 -7.43 16.58
N GLY A 132 11.53 -7.50 15.91
CA GLY A 132 12.55 -8.50 16.22
C GLY A 132 13.11 -8.36 17.63
N MET A 133 13.43 -7.14 18.07
CA MET A 133 13.91 -6.87 19.43
C MET A 133 12.88 -7.23 20.50
N GLU A 134 11.60 -6.91 20.28
CA GLU A 134 10.52 -7.25 21.22
C GLU A 134 10.34 -8.77 21.35
N LEU A 135 10.36 -9.49 20.21
CA LEU A 135 10.28 -10.95 20.21
C LEU A 135 11.48 -11.57 20.96
N GLU A 136 12.71 -11.12 20.66
CA GLU A 136 13.91 -11.62 21.35
C GLU A 136 13.88 -11.32 22.85
N ALA A 137 13.43 -10.12 23.24
CA ALA A 137 13.32 -9.74 24.64
C ALA A 137 12.31 -10.65 25.37
N HIS A 138 11.16 -10.93 24.75
CA HIS A 138 10.17 -11.84 25.30
C HIS A 138 10.73 -13.26 25.48
N CYS A 139 11.31 -13.84 24.42
CA CYS A 139 11.88 -15.18 24.50
C CYS A 139 13.02 -15.28 25.53
N ARG A 140 13.87 -14.25 25.64
CA ARG A 140 14.92 -14.21 26.67
C ARG A 140 14.35 -14.10 28.07
N ALA A 141 13.31 -13.30 28.27
CA ALA A 141 12.64 -13.21 29.57
C ALA A 141 12.04 -14.57 29.97
N GLU A 142 11.31 -15.23 29.07
CA GLU A 142 10.77 -16.57 29.29
C GLU A 142 11.87 -17.60 29.61
N GLN A 143 13.00 -17.54 28.88
CA GLN A 143 14.14 -18.42 29.14
C GLN A 143 14.73 -18.19 30.54
N VAL A 144 14.95 -16.93 30.94
CA VAL A 144 15.47 -16.59 32.26
C VAL A 144 14.52 -17.03 33.37
N GLU A 145 13.22 -16.85 33.18
CA GLU A 145 12.20 -17.32 34.12
C GLU A 145 12.19 -18.85 34.24
N ALA A 146 12.25 -19.57 33.12
CA ALA A 146 12.32 -21.03 33.11
C ALA A 146 13.60 -21.54 33.80
N GLU A 147 14.75 -20.93 33.53
CA GLU A 147 16.01 -21.27 34.20
C GLU A 147 15.97 -20.99 35.70
N ALA A 148 15.38 -19.86 36.11
CA ALA A 148 15.21 -19.53 37.52
C ALA A 148 14.29 -20.52 38.23
N ALA A 149 13.17 -20.89 37.60
CA ALA A 149 12.24 -21.89 38.12
C ALA A 149 12.93 -23.26 38.32
N GLU A 150 13.73 -23.70 37.36
CA GLU A 150 14.50 -24.94 37.47
C GLU A 150 15.58 -24.88 38.55
N ARG A 151 16.27 -23.73 38.73
CA ARG A 151 17.23 -23.55 39.83
C ARG A 151 16.54 -23.61 41.19
N VAL A 152 15.38 -22.97 41.33
CA VAL A 152 14.59 -23.01 42.58
C VAL A 152 14.12 -24.44 42.86
N LYS A 153 13.65 -25.16 41.85
CA LYS A 153 13.25 -26.57 41.98
C LYS A 153 14.40 -27.43 42.47
N LYS A 154 15.57 -27.37 41.82
CA LYS A 154 16.78 -28.10 42.25
C LYS A 154 17.22 -27.74 43.66
N MET A 155 17.16 -26.46 44.03
CA MET A 155 17.50 -26.03 45.39
C MET A 155 16.54 -26.60 46.43
N ARG A 156 15.23 -26.63 46.13
CA ARG A 156 14.23 -27.28 46.99
C ARG A 156 14.53 -28.77 47.17
N GLU A 157 14.76 -29.49 46.08
CA GLU A 157 15.12 -30.93 46.12
C GLU A 157 16.39 -31.17 46.95
N GLN A 158 17.41 -30.31 46.83
CA GLN A 158 18.63 -30.40 47.64
C GLN A 158 18.39 -30.16 49.13
N VAL A 159 17.55 -29.16 49.47
CA VAL A 159 17.17 -28.86 50.86
C VAL A 159 16.36 -30.01 51.45
N GLU A 160 15.38 -30.54 50.73
CA GLU A 160 14.59 -31.70 51.14
C GLU A 160 15.49 -32.92 51.39
N HIS A 161 16.44 -33.18 50.50
CA HIS A 161 17.41 -34.26 50.67
C HIS A 161 18.31 -34.07 51.91
N TRP A 162 18.80 -32.85 52.15
CA TRP A 162 19.62 -32.54 53.32
C TRP A 162 18.81 -32.65 54.62
N LEU A 163 17.58 -32.14 54.65
CA LEU A 163 16.67 -32.26 55.80
C LEU A 163 16.37 -33.73 56.11
N GLY A 164 16.08 -34.54 55.10
CA GLY A 164 15.88 -35.99 55.27
C GLY A 164 17.13 -36.67 55.84
N ARG A 165 18.33 -36.29 55.40
CA ARG A 165 19.59 -36.80 55.98
C ARG A 165 19.74 -36.42 57.46
N VAL A 166 19.53 -35.14 57.80
CA VAL A 166 19.65 -34.65 59.19
C VAL A 166 18.63 -35.33 60.10
N GLN A 167 17.40 -35.51 59.63
CA GLN A 167 16.36 -36.24 60.37
C GLN A 167 16.78 -37.69 60.63
N ASN A 168 17.27 -38.40 59.60
CA ASN A 168 17.75 -39.78 59.76
C ASN A 168 18.92 -39.90 60.74
N GLU A 169 19.91 -38.98 60.68
CA GLU A 169 21.02 -38.97 61.63
C GLU A 169 20.56 -38.64 63.06
N TYR A 170 19.62 -37.71 63.21
CA TYR A 170 19.00 -37.41 64.50
C TYR A 170 18.24 -38.61 65.08
N ASP A 171 17.41 -39.28 64.27
CA ASP A 171 16.66 -40.47 64.70
C ASP A 171 17.59 -41.62 65.09
N ARG A 172 18.69 -41.81 64.35
CA ARG A 172 19.74 -42.78 64.69
C ARG A 172 20.42 -42.44 66.01
N LEU A 173 20.81 -41.17 66.20
CA LEU A 173 21.43 -40.70 67.44
C LEU A 173 20.48 -40.88 68.62
N ARG A 174 19.21 -40.49 68.48
CA ARG A 174 18.17 -40.66 69.49
C ARG A 174 17.99 -42.13 69.85
N THR A 175 17.85 -43.01 68.86
CA THR A 175 17.72 -44.45 69.09
C THR A 175 18.95 -45.04 69.79
N SER A 176 20.16 -44.60 69.42
CA SER A 176 21.39 -45.01 70.10
C SER A 176 21.47 -44.49 71.54
N MET A 177 21.03 -43.27 71.80
CA MET A 177 20.96 -42.70 73.15
C MET A 177 19.94 -43.46 74.00
N ASP A 178 18.74 -43.72 73.47
CA ASP A 178 17.70 -44.51 74.15
C ASP A 178 18.22 -45.92 74.49
N ALA A 179 18.98 -46.54 73.59
CA ALA A 179 19.63 -47.84 73.84
C ALA A 179 20.70 -47.77 74.95
N THR A 180 21.58 -46.76 74.93
CA THR A 180 22.60 -46.57 75.97
C THR A 180 21.98 -46.25 77.32
N LEU A 181 20.94 -45.42 77.37
CA LEU A 181 20.20 -45.11 78.59
C LEU A 181 19.50 -46.35 79.14
N SER A 182 18.88 -47.16 78.28
CA SER A 182 18.26 -48.43 78.68
C SER A 182 19.30 -49.41 79.22
N HIS A 183 20.47 -49.50 78.58
CA HIS A 183 21.57 -50.34 79.04
C HIS A 183 22.11 -49.87 80.41
N ALA A 184 22.42 -48.58 80.56
CA ALA A 184 22.88 -48.02 81.82
C ALA A 184 21.83 -48.17 82.94
N GLY A 185 20.55 -47.99 82.62
CA GLY A 185 19.44 -48.25 83.54
C GLY A 185 19.40 -49.71 84.00
N GLY A 186 19.55 -50.66 83.07
CA GLY A 186 19.63 -52.09 83.38
C GLY A 186 20.84 -52.47 84.24
N GLU A 187 22.02 -51.90 83.98
CA GLU A 187 23.23 -52.08 84.81
C GLU A 187 23.02 -51.54 86.23
N LEU A 188 22.38 -50.37 86.37
CA LEU A 188 22.03 -49.80 87.68
C LEU A 188 21.02 -50.67 88.42
N GLU A 189 20.03 -51.22 87.73
CA GLU A 189 19.07 -52.17 88.31
C GLU A 189 19.75 -53.47 88.75
N GLN A 190 20.74 -53.96 88.00
CA GLN A 190 21.54 -55.11 88.37
C GLN A 190 22.39 -54.82 89.61
N VAL A 191 23.06 -53.66 89.68
CA VAL A 191 23.83 -53.22 90.85
C VAL A 191 22.93 -53.09 92.07
N ARG A 192 21.74 -52.49 91.90
CA ARG A 192 20.73 -52.42 92.96
C ARG A 192 20.34 -53.82 93.44
N GLY A 193 20.06 -54.75 92.53
CA GLY A 193 19.74 -56.14 92.88
C GLY A 193 20.88 -56.85 93.63
N MET A 194 22.14 -56.60 93.26
CA MET A 194 23.31 -57.10 94.00
C MET A 194 23.43 -56.49 95.40
N LEU A 195 23.19 -55.19 95.56
CA LEU A 195 23.19 -54.50 96.86
C LEU A 195 22.05 -54.96 97.78
N ASP A 196 20.86 -55.16 97.22
CA ASP A 196 19.71 -55.72 97.95
C ASP A 196 20.04 -57.16 98.39
N GLY A 197 20.68 -57.96 97.53
CA GLY A 197 21.16 -59.31 97.88
C GLY A 197 22.26 -59.31 98.95
N LEU A 198 23.22 -58.37 98.89
CA LEU A 198 24.24 -58.20 99.93
C LEU A 198 23.62 -57.76 101.26
N SER A 199 22.65 -56.84 101.23
CA SER A 199 21.90 -56.41 102.43
C SER A 199 21.18 -57.61 103.07
N ALA A 200 20.50 -58.43 102.27
CA ALA A 200 19.83 -59.63 102.76
C ALA A 200 20.82 -60.68 103.34
N GLU A 201 22.02 -60.83 102.74
CA GLU A 201 23.04 -61.72 103.30
C GLU A 201 23.64 -61.15 104.60
N LEU A 202 23.84 -59.83 104.70
CA LEU A 202 24.26 -59.17 105.94
C LEU A 202 23.20 -59.35 107.04
N GLU A 203 21.92 -59.14 106.74
CA GLU A 203 20.82 -59.41 107.67
C GLU A 203 20.84 -60.88 108.13
N ARG A 204 21.04 -61.83 107.21
CA ARG A 204 21.17 -63.26 107.55
C ARG A 204 22.40 -63.54 108.42
N GLN A 205 23.52 -62.87 108.16
CA GLN A 205 24.74 -63.00 108.96
C GLN A 205 24.56 -62.38 110.34
N ASP A 206 23.89 -61.25 110.46
CA ASP A 206 23.51 -60.64 111.73
C ASP A 206 22.60 -61.58 112.53
N GLU A 207 21.56 -62.16 111.92
CA GLU A 207 20.71 -63.18 112.54
C GLU A 207 21.52 -64.41 112.99
N ALA A 208 22.46 -64.89 112.17
CA ALA A 208 23.32 -66.02 112.50
C ALA A 208 24.29 -65.67 113.65
N LEU A 209 24.85 -64.46 113.67
CA LEU A 209 25.69 -63.96 114.75
C LEU A 209 24.90 -63.75 116.04
N GLU A 210 23.67 -63.23 115.97
CA GLU A 210 22.76 -63.14 117.10
C GLU A 210 22.45 -64.52 117.66
N GLY A 211 22.13 -65.49 116.80
CA GLY A 211 21.95 -66.89 117.19
C GLY A 211 23.20 -67.47 117.87
N LEU A 212 24.40 -67.20 117.34
CA LEU A 212 25.66 -67.66 117.94
C LEU A 212 25.96 -66.97 119.28
N ALA A 213 25.64 -65.68 119.40
CA ALA A 213 25.74 -64.93 120.66
C ALA A 213 24.76 -65.44 121.71
N GLU A 214 23.54 -65.81 121.31
CA GLU A 214 22.54 -66.42 122.17
C GLU A 214 22.96 -67.85 122.60
N THR A 215 23.59 -68.60 121.70
CA THR A 215 24.21 -69.91 121.99
C THR A 215 25.37 -69.79 122.99
N CYS A 216 26.28 -68.83 122.80
CA CYS A 216 27.33 -68.52 123.77
C CYS A 216 26.77 -68.07 125.12
N ARG A 217 25.65 -67.34 125.14
CA ARG A 217 24.97 -66.90 126.36
C ARG A 217 24.27 -68.05 127.10
N THR A 218 23.89 -69.12 126.39
CA THR A 218 23.28 -70.32 126.96
C THR A 218 24.31 -71.37 127.41
N GLU A 219 25.47 -71.46 126.74
CA GLU A 219 26.57 -72.39 127.09
C GLU A 219 27.50 -71.84 128.21
N LEU A 220 27.48 -70.53 128.50
CA LEU A 220 28.24 -69.90 129.60
C LEU A 220 27.31 -69.26 130.64
N GLY A 221 27.00 -69.99 131.71
CA GLY A 221 26.53 -69.43 132.97
C GLY A 221 27.40 -69.89 134.16
N PRO A 222 27.37 -69.21 135.32
CA PRO A 222 27.31 -67.78 135.62
C PRO A 222 28.61 -67.27 136.34
N ARG A 223 28.74 -65.95 136.53
CA ARG A 223 29.72 -65.18 137.38
C ARG A 223 30.12 -65.88 138.70
N PRO A 224 31.17 -65.48 139.47
CA PRO A 224 32.23 -64.45 139.34
C PRO A 224 33.63 -65.04 139.79
N PRO A 225 34.66 -64.39 140.42
CA PRO A 225 34.61 -63.52 141.62
C PRO A 225 35.53 -62.27 141.64
N ARG A 226 35.18 -61.30 142.51
CA ARG A 226 36.06 -60.22 143.02
C ARG A 226 37.00 -60.77 144.10
N PRO A 227 38.23 -60.25 144.20
CA PRO A 227 38.73 -59.64 145.46
C PRO A 227 39.68 -58.43 145.19
N LEU A 228 40.14 -57.54 146.09
CA LEU A 228 39.93 -57.13 147.50
C LEU A 228 40.70 -55.77 147.70
N PRO A 229 40.60 -55.07 148.86
CA PRO A 229 40.74 -53.62 148.98
C PRO A 229 42.16 -53.13 149.30
N LEU A 230 42.38 -51.82 149.21
CA LEU A 230 43.47 -51.11 149.90
C LEU A 230 42.87 -49.88 150.59
N ASP A 231 42.97 -49.86 151.93
CA ASP A 231 42.68 -48.71 152.77
C ASP A 231 43.92 -47.80 152.90
N ALA A 232 43.61 -46.50 153.00
CA ALA A 232 44.31 -45.42 153.70
C ALA A 232 45.75 -45.01 153.29
N GLN A 233 45.85 -43.85 152.63
CA GLN A 233 46.14 -42.58 153.30
C GLN A 233 45.21 -41.47 152.78
#